data_AF-A0A7R9ZCM3-F1
#
_entry.id   AF-A0A7R9ZCM3-F1
#
_cell.length_a   1.000
_cell.length_b   1.000
_cell.length_c   1.000
_cell.angle_alpha   90.00
_cell.angle_beta   90.00
_cell.angle_gamma   90.00
#
_symmetry.space_group_name_H-M   'P 1'
#
loop_
_entity.id
_entity.type
_entity.pdbx_description
1 polymer ?
#
loop_
_entity_poly.entity_id
_entity_poly.type
_entity_poly.pdbx_seq_one_letter_code
_entity_poly.pdbx_strand_id
1 'polypeptide(L)'
;SAWEGKEARPVAIELRRRDEKCNDRKGGGELISGEIGFLCGSCYSCLSLFSDDSEGTGLPRCGRIRAEGAALLLIERGVRLIDVGTSADYFGQFGFQKPTR
;
A
#
# COMPACT_ATOMS: atom_id res chain seq x y z
N SER A 1 8.37 4.01 -26.33
CA SER A 1 8.38 4.75 -25.04
C SER A 1 8.96 3.84 -23.94
N ALA A 2 9.35 4.34 -22.76
CA ALA A 2 9.88 3.51 -21.66
C ALA A 2 8.90 2.43 -21.12
N TRP A 3 7.67 2.44 -21.64
CA TRP A 3 6.53 1.62 -21.23
C TRP A 3 6.09 0.62 -22.30
N GLU A 4 6.72 0.64 -23.48
CA GLU A 4 6.32 -0.18 -24.62
C GLU A 4 6.67 -1.65 -24.38
N GLY A 5 5.67 -2.52 -24.37
CA GLY A 5 5.84 -3.97 -24.15
C GLY A 5 5.86 -4.43 -22.68
N LYS A 6 5.63 -3.54 -21.69
CA LYS A 6 5.48 -3.95 -20.29
C LYS A 6 4.01 -4.07 -19.90
N GLU A 7 3.60 -5.26 -19.49
CA GLU A 7 2.25 -5.54 -19.02
C GLU A 7 2.01 -4.89 -17.65
N ALA A 8 0.95 -4.08 -17.54
CA ALA A 8 0.52 -3.52 -16.27
C ALA A 8 -0.25 -4.59 -15.48
N ARG A 9 0.13 -4.81 -14.22
CA ARG A 9 -0.49 -5.82 -13.35
C ARG A 9 -1.15 -5.15 -12.15
N PRO A 10 -2.42 -5.45 -11.85
CA PRO A 10 -3.07 -4.92 -10.66
C PRO A 10 -2.40 -5.49 -9.40
N VAL A 11 -2.25 -4.64 -8.40
CA VAL A 11 -1.75 -5.02 -7.08
C VAL A 11 -2.68 -4.44 -6.03
N ALA A 12 -3.07 -5.28 -5.08
CA ALA A 12 -3.77 -4.86 -3.86
C ALA A 12 -2.92 -5.25 -2.66
N ILE A 13 -2.76 -4.31 -1.73
CA ILE A 13 -2.04 -4.53 -0.48
C ILE A 13 -2.99 -4.19 0.65
N GLU A 14 -3.22 -5.17 1.52
CA GLU A 14 -4.26 -5.12 2.54
C GLU A 14 -3.64 -5.31 3.93
N LEU A 15 -4.05 -4.47 4.87
CA LEU A 15 -3.83 -4.68 6.29
C LEU A 15 -5.16 -5.06 6.93
N ARG A 16 -5.19 -6.25 7.51
CA ARG A 16 -6.39 -6.81 8.15
C ARG A 16 -6.18 -6.98 9.64
N ARG A 17 -7.18 -6.60 10.44
CA ARG A 17 -7.24 -6.95 11.86
C ARG A 17 -7.73 -8.38 11.97
N ARG A 18 -6.95 -9.22 12.66
CA ARG A 18 -7.39 -10.57 12.99
C ARG A 18 -8.55 -10.49 13.99
N ASP A 19 -9.65 -11.16 13.70
CA ASP A 19 -10.70 -11.35 14.69
C ASP A 19 -10.38 -12.62 15.50
N GLU A 20 -10.02 -12.45 16.77
CA GLU A 20 -9.67 -13.59 17.65
C GLU A 20 -10.86 -14.53 17.91
N LYS A 21 -12.10 -14.08 17.65
CA LYS A 21 -13.31 -14.89 17.85
C LYS A 21 -13.71 -15.70 16.62
N CYS A 22 -13.15 -15.41 15.46
CA CYS A 22 -13.46 -16.11 14.22
C CYS A 22 -12.35 -17.13 13.90
N ASN A 23 -12.58 -18.37 14.31
CA ASN A 23 -11.65 -19.50 14.12
C ASN A 23 -11.70 -20.12 12.72
N ASP A 24 -12.40 -19.48 11.78
CA ASP A 24 -12.50 -19.99 10.42
C ASP A 24 -11.15 -19.88 9.71
N ARG A 25 -10.68 -21.04 9.22
CA ARG A 25 -9.46 -21.18 8.39
C ARG A 25 -9.51 -20.40 7.07
N LYS A 26 -10.60 -19.66 6.82
CA LYS A 26 -10.79 -18.76 5.68
C LYS A 26 -10.55 -17.30 6.08
N GLY A 27 -9.35 -16.99 6.60
CA GLY A 27 -8.66 -15.69 6.52
C GLY A 27 -9.46 -14.37 6.57
N GLY A 28 -10.61 -14.32 7.25
CA GLY A 28 -11.57 -13.21 7.15
C GLY A 28 -11.37 -12.18 8.25
N GLY A 29 -10.17 -11.58 8.31
CA GLY A 29 -9.95 -10.41 9.17
C GLY A 29 -10.64 -9.17 8.60
N GLU A 30 -11.04 -8.25 9.49
CA GLU A 30 -11.59 -6.95 9.09
C GLU A 30 -10.52 -6.15 8.35
N LEU A 31 -10.86 -5.61 7.18
CA LEU A 31 -9.95 -4.76 6.41
C LEU A 31 -9.92 -3.36 7.03
N ILE A 32 -8.77 -3.00 7.62
CA ILE A 32 -8.60 -1.74 8.37
C ILE A 32 -7.78 -0.71 7.62
N SER A 33 -6.99 -1.14 6.63
CA SER A 33 -6.28 -0.25 5.71
C SER A 33 -5.96 -1.01 4.43
N GLY A 34 -5.98 -0.32 3.30
CA GLY A 34 -5.68 -0.93 2.02
C GLY A 34 -5.19 0.07 0.99
N GLU A 35 -4.44 -0.43 0.01
CA GLU A 35 -4.10 0.32 -1.20
C GLU A 35 -4.24 -0.55 -2.45
N ILE A 36 -4.64 0.09 -3.53
CA ILE A 36 -4.71 -0.49 -4.86
C ILE A 36 -3.87 0.32 -5.83
N GLY A 37 -3.21 -0.38 -6.74
CA GLY A 37 -2.36 0.23 -7.73
C GLY A 37 -2.05 -0.72 -8.87
N PHE A 38 -1.12 -0.29 -9.72
CA PHE A 38 -0.59 -1.13 -10.78
C PHE A 38 0.93 -1.18 -10.74
N LEU A 39 1.46 -2.36 -11.03
CA LEU A 39 2.87 -2.58 -11.28
C LEU A 39 3.10 -2.53 -12.79
N CYS A 40 4.01 -1.69 -13.24
CA CYS A 40 4.48 -1.69 -14.62
C CYS A 40 6.02 -1.68 -14.63
N GLY A 41 6.62 -2.84 -14.94
CA GLY A 41 8.05 -3.04 -14.77
C GLY A 41 8.49 -2.88 -13.32
N SER A 42 9.44 -1.97 -13.06
CA SER A 42 9.95 -1.65 -11.72
C SER A 42 9.27 -0.42 -11.10
N CYS A 43 8.11 -0.02 -11.63
CA CYS A 43 7.34 1.11 -11.12
C CYS A 43 6.02 0.61 -10.55
N TYR A 44 5.69 1.04 -9.34
CA TYR A 44 4.37 0.88 -8.76
C TYR A 44 3.69 2.25 -8.73
N SER A 45 2.48 2.34 -9.26
CA SER A 45 1.64 3.53 -9.15
C SER A 45 0.45 3.25 -8.24
N CYS A 46 0.37 3.98 -7.13
CA CYS A 46 -0.75 3.93 -6.20
C CYS A 46 -1.92 4.72 -6.79
N LEU A 47 -3.06 4.06 -6.98
CA LEU A 47 -4.27 4.67 -7.53
C LEU A 47 -5.22 5.17 -6.44
N SER A 48 -5.38 4.37 -5.38
CA SER A 48 -6.27 4.68 -4.28
C SER A 48 -5.80 3.96 -3.02
N LEU A 49 -6.01 4.59 -1.88
CA LEU A 49 -5.75 4.02 -0.58
C LEU A 49 -6.80 4.50 0.41
N PHE A 50 -6.98 3.72 1.47
CA PHE A 50 -7.78 4.12 2.62
C PHE A 50 -7.13 3.60 3.89
N SER A 51 -7.44 4.24 5.03
CA SER A 51 -7.01 3.80 6.35
C SER A 51 -8.06 4.21 7.37
N ASP A 52 -8.46 3.28 8.24
CA ASP A 52 -9.34 3.55 9.36
C ASP A 52 -8.50 3.92 10.60
N ASP A 53 -7.93 5.13 10.57
CA ASP A 53 -7.16 5.70 11.68
C ASP A 53 -8.06 6.45 12.70
N SER A 54 -9.35 6.13 12.76
CA SER A 54 -10.30 6.87 13.59
C SER A 54 -10.04 6.68 15.09
N GLU A 55 -10.04 7.77 15.87
CA GLU A 55 -9.74 7.70 17.32
C GLU A 55 -10.76 6.87 18.13
N GLY A 56 -11.90 6.51 17.52
CA GLY A 56 -12.91 5.63 18.12
C GLY A 56 -12.69 4.13 17.88
N THR A 57 -11.84 3.73 16.93
CA THR A 57 -11.57 2.30 16.64
C THR A 57 -10.39 1.76 17.42
N GLY A 58 -9.65 2.64 18.11
CA GLY A 58 -8.48 2.27 18.91
C GLY A 58 -7.31 1.76 18.07
N LEU A 59 -7.29 2.03 16.76
CA LEU A 59 -6.25 1.57 15.84
C LEU A 59 -5.36 2.73 15.39
N PRO A 60 -4.43 3.20 16.23
CA PRO A 60 -3.53 4.27 15.83
C PRO A 60 -2.56 3.76 14.75
N ARG A 61 -2.44 4.51 13.65
CA ARG A 61 -1.37 4.39 12.64
C ARG A 61 -1.47 3.16 11.74
N CYS A 62 -2.67 2.64 11.48
CA CYS A 62 -2.83 1.52 10.54
C CYS A 62 -2.36 1.89 9.13
N GLY A 63 -2.55 3.16 8.72
CA GLY A 63 -2.06 3.66 7.44
C GLY A 63 -0.52 3.62 7.33
N ARG A 64 0.19 3.90 8.43
CA ARG A 64 1.65 3.82 8.51
C ARG A 64 2.15 2.38 8.38
N ILE A 65 1.58 1.47 9.17
CA ILE A 65 1.96 0.05 9.14
C ILE A 65 1.75 -0.52 7.73
N ARG A 66 0.61 -0.21 7.11
CA ARG A 66 0.33 -0.61 5.73
C ARG A 66 1.35 -0.02 4.76
N ALA A 67 1.66 1.27 4.83
CA ALA A 67 2.62 1.92 3.93
C ALA A 67 4.03 1.33 4.05
N GLU A 68 4.51 1.10 5.27
CA GLU A 68 5.82 0.49 5.53
C GLU A 68 5.87 -0.97 5.04
N GLY A 69 4.82 -1.76 5.33
CA GLY A 69 4.71 -3.14 4.83
C GLY A 69 4.61 -3.22 3.31
N ALA A 70 3.87 -2.28 2.69
CA ALA A 70 3.79 -2.17 1.25
C ALA A 70 5.15 -1.87 0.62
N ALA A 71 5.91 -0.94 1.19
CA ALA A 71 7.25 -0.62 0.71
C ALA A 71 8.16 -1.86 0.70
N LEU A 72 8.14 -2.65 1.77
CA LEU A 72 8.91 -3.90 1.85
C LEU A 72 8.50 -4.90 0.76
N LEU A 73 7.20 -5.17 0.62
CA LEU A 73 6.66 -6.08 -0.41
C LEU A 73 7.04 -5.63 -1.83
N LEU A 74 6.95 -4.33 -2.10
CA LEU A 74 7.24 -3.77 -3.42
C LEU A 74 8.75 -3.85 -3.73
N ILE A 75 9.61 -3.59 -2.75
CA ILE A 75 11.08 -3.76 -2.88
C ILE A 75 11.42 -5.22 -3.19
N GLU A 76 10.83 -6.19 -2.49
CA GLU A 76 11.04 -7.62 -2.76
C GLU A 76 10.60 -8.02 -4.19
N ARG A 77 9.63 -7.29 -4.76
CA ARG A 77 9.17 -7.46 -6.15
C ARG A 77 9.99 -6.68 -7.18
N GLY A 78 11.09 -6.05 -6.76
CA GLY A 78 11.99 -5.30 -7.67
C GLY A 78 11.47 -3.93 -8.08
N VAL A 79 10.50 -3.37 -7.34
CA VAL A 79 10.06 -1.98 -7.53
C VAL A 79 11.17 -1.03 -7.10
N ARG A 80 11.47 -0.05 -7.95
CA ARG A 80 12.47 1.00 -7.72
C ARG A 80 11.88 2.40 -7.70
N LEU A 81 10.64 2.54 -8.14
CA LEU A 81 9.92 3.81 -8.15
C LEU A 81 8.49 3.56 -7.67
N ILE A 82 8.06 4.35 -6.69
CA ILE A 82 6.69 4.37 -6.20
C ILE A 82 6.12 5.73 -6.56
N ASP A 83 5.21 5.72 -7.52
CA ASP A 83 4.40 6.87 -7.92
C ASP A 83 3.16 6.92 -7.04
N VAL A 84 3.09 7.93 -6.19
CA VAL A 84 2.01 8.13 -5.22
C VAL A 84 1.02 9.22 -5.67
N GLY A 85 1.20 9.77 -6.88
CA GLY A 85 0.32 10.78 -7.46
C GLY A 85 0.00 11.93 -6.50
N THR A 86 -1.28 12.25 -6.37
CA THR A 86 -1.81 13.30 -5.47
C THR A 86 -1.71 12.94 -3.99
N SER A 87 -1.37 11.69 -3.65
CA SER A 87 -1.17 11.24 -2.26
C SER A 87 0.26 11.51 -1.76
N ALA A 88 1.07 12.27 -2.50
CA ALA A 88 2.47 12.54 -2.16
C ALA A 88 2.65 13.10 -0.74
N ASP A 89 1.81 14.04 -0.31
CA ASP A 89 1.91 14.63 1.04
C ASP A 89 1.62 13.60 2.14
N TYR A 90 0.65 12.70 1.89
CA TYR A 90 0.37 11.58 2.78
C TYR A 90 1.55 10.62 2.88
N PHE A 91 2.22 10.30 1.78
CA PHE A 91 3.40 9.42 1.83
C PHE A 91 4.66 10.11 2.37
N GLY A 92 4.76 11.44 2.24
CA GLY A 92 5.86 12.23 2.77
C GLY A 92 6.06 12.06 4.28
N GLN A 93 4.97 11.84 5.02
CA GLN A 93 5.02 11.58 6.46
C GLN A 93 5.71 10.25 6.83
N PHE A 94 5.87 9.35 5.86
CA PHE A 94 6.54 8.05 6.01
C PHE A 94 7.96 8.03 5.41
N GLY A 95 8.52 9.20 5.08
CA GLY A 95 9.88 9.31 4.55
C GLY A 95 9.99 9.10 3.05
N PHE A 96 8.87 9.01 2.32
CA PHE A 96 8.91 9.06 0.85
C PHE A 96 9.33 10.46 0.42
N GLN A 97 10.34 10.53 -0.44
CA GLN A 97 10.85 11.79 -0.95
C GLN A 97 10.62 11.87 -2.45
N LYS A 98 10.36 13.09 -2.94
CA LYS A 98 10.41 13.36 -4.38
C LYS A 98 11.85 13.10 -4.85
N PRO A 99 12.05 12.44 -6.00
CA PRO A 99 13.37 12.28 -6.56
C PRO A 99 14.01 13.66 -6.76
N THR A 100 15.14 13.91 -6.08
CA THR A 100 15.99 15.06 -6.40
C THR A 100 16.70 14.74 -7.70
N ARG A 101 16.46 15.55 -8.74
CA ARG A 101 17.23 15.49 -9.99
C ARG A 101 18.67 15.94 -9.76
#